data_AF-A0A420EST7-F1
#
_entry.id   AF-A0A420EST7-F1
#
_cell.length_a   1.000
_cell.length_b   1.000
_cell.length_c   1.000
_cell.angle_alpha   90.00
_cell.angle_beta   90.00
_cell.angle_gamma   90.00
#
_symmetry.space_group_name_H-M   'P 1'
#
loop_
_entity.id
_entity.type
_entity.pdbx_description
1 polymer ?
#
loop_
_entity_poly.entity_id
_entity_poly.type
_entity_poly.pdbx_seq_one_letter_code
_entity_poly.pdbx_strand_id
1 'polypeptide(L)' 'KGSYDFRTIDQTGLDEVAHELNTRPRQTLGWATPAQRLAELITP' A
#
# COMPACT_ATOMS: atom_id res chain seq x y z
N LYS A 1 21.20 -6.39 -16.22
CA LYS A 1 20.23 -6.36 -15.09
C LYS A 1 20.49 -5.06 -14.34
N GLY A 2 19.47 -4.22 -14.11
CA GLY A 2 19.67 -2.90 -13.48
C GLY A 2 20.08 -3.04 -12.02
N SER A 3 21.07 -2.27 -11.59
CA SER A 3 21.43 -2.11 -10.18
C SER A 3 20.68 -0.88 -9.65
N TYR A 4 19.96 -1.03 -8.54
CA TYR A 4 19.29 0.06 -7.83
C TYR A 4 19.82 0.08 -6.40
N ASP A 5 20.12 1.27 -5.87
CA ASP A 5 20.59 1.43 -4.49
C ASP A 5 19.40 1.67 -3.56
N PHE A 6 18.98 0.63 -2.83
CA PHE A 6 17.85 0.74 -1.91
C PHE A 6 18.10 1.66 -0.70
N ARG A 7 19.35 2.06 -0.45
CA ARG A 7 19.68 2.98 0.64
C ARG A 7 19.19 4.41 0.40
N THR A 8 18.80 4.74 -0.83
CA THR A 8 18.23 6.06 -1.16
C THR A 8 16.73 6.15 -0.88
N ILE A 9 16.09 5.06 -0.50
CA ILE A 9 14.67 5.05 -0.12
C ILE A 9 14.57 5.41 1.36
N ASP A 10 13.79 6.45 1.67
CA ASP A 10 13.53 6.88 3.04
C ASP A 10 12.11 6.51 3.50
N GLN A 11 11.84 6.75 4.79
CA GLN A 11 10.56 6.42 5.38
C GLN A 11 9.42 7.25 4.76
N THR A 12 9.66 8.53 4.46
CA THR A 12 8.65 9.42 3.87
C THR A 12 8.17 8.89 2.52
N GLY A 13 9.08 8.49 1.63
CA GLY A 13 8.69 7.91 0.34
C GLY A 13 7.96 6.57 0.50
N LEU A 14 8.34 5.75 1.48
CA LEU A 14 7.61 4.50 1.76
C LEU A 14 6.19 4.76 2.29
N ASP A 15 6.02 5.79 3.13
CA ASP A 15 4.73 6.18 3.68
C ASP A 15 3.81 6.73 2.58
N GLU A 16 4.33 7.52 1.65
CA GLU A 16 3.59 8.01 0.48
C GLU A 16 3.11 6.85 -0.40
N VAL A 17 4.01 5.90 -0.74
CA VAL A 17 3.64 4.71 -1.51
C VAL A 17 2.61 3.86 -0.77
N ALA A 18 2.78 3.68 0.54
CA ALA A 18 1.82 2.95 1.37
C ALA A 18 0.44 3.64 1.36
N HIS A 19 0.41 4.97 1.45
CA HIS A 19 -0.82 5.75 1.38
C HIS A 19 -1.52 5.56 0.02
N GLU A 20 -0.80 5.72 -1.09
CA GLU A 20 -1.35 5.54 -2.43
C GLU A 20 -1.93 4.14 -2.65
N LEU A 21 -1.20 3.11 -2.21
CA LEU A 21 -1.62 1.74 -2.42
C LEU A 21 -2.82 1.37 -1.57
N ASN A 22 -2.82 1.77 -0.29
CA ASN A 22 -3.79 1.30 0.70
C ASN A 22 -5.08 2.11 0.74
N THR A 23 -5.07 3.36 0.29
CA THR A 23 -6.28 4.22 0.28
C THR A 23 -7.01 4.24 -1.06
N ARG A 24 -6.40 3.71 -2.12
CA ARG A 24 -7.01 3.68 -3.46
C ARG A 24 -8.06 2.56 -3.60
N PRO A 25 -9.32 2.88 -3.95
CA PRO A 25 -10.35 1.89 -4.31
C PRO A 25 -9.90 0.91 -5.39
N ARG A 26 -10.14 -0.39 -5.19
CA ARG A 26 -9.82 -1.44 -6.19
C ARG A 26 -11.08 -2.13 -6.69
N GLN A 27 -11.27 -2.19 -8.00
CA GLN A 27 -12.39 -2.93 -8.61
C GLN A 27 -12.40 -4.40 -8.17
N THR A 28 -11.24 -5.04 -8.04
CA THR A 28 -11.10 -6.43 -7.58
C THR A 28 -11.53 -6.65 -6.13
N LEU A 29 -11.66 -5.57 -5.35
CA LEU A 29 -12.16 -5.57 -3.98
C LEU A 29 -13.59 -4.99 -3.91
N GLY A 30 -14.34 -4.97 -5.02
CA GLY A 30 -15.67 -4.35 -5.07
C GLY A 30 -15.64 -2.84 -4.82
N TRP A 31 -14.54 -2.19 -5.21
CA TRP A 31 -14.23 -0.77 -4.95
C TRP A 31 -13.93 -0.40 -3.49
N ALA A 32 -13.78 -1.38 -2.60
CA ALA A 32 -13.18 -1.12 -1.29
C ALA A 32 -11.67 -0.79 -1.42
N THR A 33 -11.14 -0.09 -0.43
CA THR A 33 -9.69 0.14 -0.31
C THR A 33 -9.00 -1.08 0.32
N PRO A 34 -7.72 -1.34 -0.01
CA PRO A 34 -6.98 -2.42 0.64
C PRO A 34 -6.94 -2.30 2.17
N ALA A 35 -6.83 -1.09 2.72
CA ALA A 35 -6.86 -0.86 4.17
C ALA A 35 -8.18 -1.30 4.80
N GLN A 36 -9.32 -0.97 4.18
CA GLN A 36 -10.64 -1.38 4.67
C GLN A 36 -10.79 -2.91 4.68
N ARG A 37 -10.44 -3.57 3.57
CA ARG A 37 -10.54 -5.04 3.45
C ARG A 37 -9.61 -5.75 4.43
N LEU A 38 -8.41 -5.20 4.65
CA LEU A 38 -7.51 -5.75 5.65
C LEU A 38 -8.12 -5.64 7.06
N ALA A 39 -8.67 -4.48 7.43
CA ALA A 39 -9.31 -4.28 8.73
C ALA A 39 -10.44 -5.28 8.99
N GLU A 40 -11.28 -5.56 7.98
CA GLU A 40 -12.35 -6.57 8.06
C GLU A 40 -11.82 -7.98 8.32
N LEU A 41 -10.66 -8.34 7.76
CA LEU A 41 -10.08 -9.68 7.87
C LEU A 41 -9.34 -9.94 9.18
N ILE A 42 -8.84 -8.88 9.82
CA ILE A 42 -8.03 -8.99 11.04
C ILE A 42 -8.80 -8.60 12.31
N THR A 43 -10.05 -8.14 12.17
CA THR A 43 -10.92 -7.89 13.32
C THR A 43 -11.42 -9.24 13.88
N PRO A 44 -11.32 -9.47 15.21
CA PRO A 44 -11.78 -10.72 15.85
C PRO A 44 -13.26 -11.03 15.65
#